data_AF-A0A1Q8L0B0-F1
#
_entry.id   AF-A0A1Q8L0B0-F1
#
_cell.length_a   1.000
_cell.length_b   1.000
_cell.length_c   1.000
_cell.angle_alpha   90.00
_cell.angle_beta   90.00
_cell.angle_gamma   90.00
#
_symmetry.space_group_name_H-M   'P 1'
#
loop_
_entity.id
_entity.type
_entity.pdbx_description
1 polymer ?
#
loop_
_entity_poly.entity_id
_entity_poly.type
_entity_poly.pdbx_seq_one_letter_code
_entity_poly.pdbx_strand_id
1 'polypeptide(L)' 'MDTIPSCPLCSRPRTPADVRGLAWSSHHGPAGTVYVCGPCTRLHLVDLECGLLDPARGAVTPGVAAPLPRAA' A
#
# COMPACT_ATOMS: atom_id res chain seq x y z
N MET A 1 6.52 -13.06 -12.65
CA MET A 1 5.45 -12.18 -13.14
C MET A 1 5.09 -11.31 -11.96
N ASP A 2 5.65 -10.10 -11.88
CA ASP A 2 5.41 -9.20 -10.76
C ASP A 2 3.93 -8.84 -10.72
N THR A 3 3.23 -9.35 -9.71
CA THR A 3 1.81 -9.08 -9.52
C THR A 3 1.66 -7.61 -9.15
N ILE A 4 0.98 -6.82 -9.99
CA ILE A 4 0.68 -5.42 -9.66
C ILE A 4 -0.39 -5.43 -8.55
N PRO A 5 -0.10 -4.93 -7.35
CA PRO A 5 -1.05 -4.97 -6.24
C PRO A 5 -2.26 -4.07 -6.53
N SER A 6 -3.43 -4.55 -6.12
CA SER A 6 -4.69 -3.78 -6.16
C SER A 6 -4.68 -2.66 -5.12
N CYS A 7 -5.62 -1.71 -5.24
CA CYS A 7 -5.78 -0.67 -4.23
C CYS A 7 -6.06 -1.30 -2.84
N PRO A 8 -5.28 -0.97 -1.80
CA PRO A 8 -5.46 -1.56 -0.48
C PRO A 8 -6.75 -1.12 0.24
N LEU A 9 -7.39 -0.05 -0.23
CA LEU A 9 -8.60 0.52 0.40
C LEU A 9 -9.91 0.02 -0.21
N CYS A 10 -9.92 -0.30 -1.50
CA CYS A 10 -11.14 -0.71 -2.21
C CYS A 10 -10.97 -1.95 -3.11
N SER A 11 -9.79 -2.57 -3.07
CA SER A 11 -9.45 -3.75 -3.88
C SER A 11 -9.54 -3.55 -5.40
N ARG A 12 -9.68 -2.31 -5.89
CA ARG A 12 -9.67 -2.01 -7.33
C ARG A 12 -8.38 -2.55 -7.96
N PRO A 13 -8.45 -3.38 -9.01
CA PRO A 13 -7.27 -3.86 -9.72
C PRO A 13 -6.47 -2.70 -10.31
N ARG A 14 -5.14 -2.76 -10.16
CA ARG A 14 -4.22 -1.83 -10.82
C ARG A 14 -3.68 -2.49 -12.09
N THR A 15 -3.83 -1.80 -13.21
CA THR A 15 -3.44 -2.30 -14.53
C THR A 15 -2.11 -1.70 -14.99
N PRO A 16 -1.45 -2.26 -16.02
CA PRO A 16 -0.27 -1.63 -16.61
C PRO A 16 -0.51 -0.21 -17.15
N ALA A 17 -1.74 0.12 -17.56
CA ALA A 17 -2.09 1.47 -17.97
C ALA A 17 -2.07 2.45 -16.78
N ASP A 18 -2.52 2.00 -15.60
CA ASP A 18 -2.46 2.77 -14.35
C ASP A 18 -1.01 3.03 -13.89
N VAL A 19 -0.07 2.13 -14.20
CA VAL A 19 1.36 2.31 -13.89
C VAL A 19 1.98 3.45 -14.71
N ARG A 20 1.56 3.60 -15.97
CA ARG A 20 2.02 4.68 -16.84
C ARG A 20 1.32 6.02 -16.57
N GLY A 21 0.18 5.99 -15.88
CA GLY A 21 -0.64 7.17 -15.59
C GLY A 21 -0.38 7.76 -14.20
N LEU A 22 -0.70 9.04 -14.04
CA LEU A 22 -0.65 9.76 -12.75
C LEU A 22 -1.96 9.62 -11.93
N ALA A 23 -2.80 8.63 -12.26
CA ALA A 23 -4.12 8.46 -11.65
C ALA A 23 -4.08 7.77 -10.27
N TRP A 24 -2.90 7.30 -9.85
CA TRP A 24 -2.67 6.60 -8.58
C TRP A 24 -1.58 7.32 -7.78
N SER A 25 -1.80 7.44 -6.48
CA SER A 25 -0.86 8.06 -5.55
C SER A 25 0.01 6.98 -4.92
N SER A 26 1.32 7.21 -4.83
CA SER A 26 2.20 6.38 -3.99
C SER A 26 2.02 6.77 -2.52
N HIS A 27 2.03 5.76 -1.65
CA HIS A 27 2.11 5.95 -0.21
C HIS A 27 3.33 5.16 0.30
N HIS A 28 4.23 5.86 0.98
CA HIS A 28 5.50 5.30 1.45
C HIS A 28 5.41 5.03 2.94
N GLY A 29 5.39 3.75 3.32
CA GLY A 29 5.38 3.31 4.71
C GLY A 29 6.59 2.43 5.05
N PRO A 30 6.71 1.99 6.32
CA PRO A 30 7.82 1.16 6.77
C PRO A 30 7.91 -0.21 6.06
N ALA A 31 6.76 -0.74 5.63
CA ALA A 31 6.66 -2.00 4.89
C ALA A 31 6.97 -1.86 3.39
N GLY A 32 7.21 -0.64 2.91
CA GLY A 32 7.47 -0.33 1.51
C GLY A 32 6.46 0.64 0.91
N THR A 33 6.42 0.69 -0.42
CA THR A 33 5.55 1.60 -1.18
C THR A 33 4.31 0.87 -1.67
N VAL A 34 3.14 1.40 -1.35
CA VAL A 34 1.85 0.95 -1.91
C VAL A 34 1.24 2.03 -2.79
N TYR A 35 0.26 1.66 -3.61
CA TYR A 35 -0.40 2.60 -4.52
C TYR A 35 -1.90 2.64 -4.25
N VAL A 36 -2.43 3.85 -4.06
CA VAL A 36 -3.85 4.11 -3.78
C VAL A 36 -4.50 4.71 -5.02
N CYS A 37 -5.70 4.23 -5.38
CA CYS A 37 -6.39 4.73 -6.56
C CYS A 37 -6.94 6.14 -6.32
N GLY A 38 -7.00 6.97 -7.38
CA GLY A 38 -7.43 8.36 -7.28
C GLY A 38 -8.76 8.61 -6.53
N PRO A 39 -9.81 7.78 -6.68
CA PRO A 39 -11.02 7.91 -5.87
C PRO A 39 -10.78 7.76 -4.36
N CYS A 40 -10.02 6.75 -3.93
CA CYS A 40 -9.74 6.53 -2.51
C CYS A 40 -8.77 7.59 -1.96
N THR A 41 -7.79 8.04 -2.75
CA THR A 41 -6.94 9.18 -2.35
C THR A 41 -7.79 10.41 -2.06
N ARG A 42 -8.74 10.76 -2.94
CA ARG A 42 -9.60 11.94 -2.74
C ARG A 42 -10.53 11.78 -1.55
N LEU A 43 -11.09 10.59 -1.35
CA LEU A 43 -12.01 10.32 -0.24
C LEU A 43 -11.32 10.40 1.12
N HIS A 44 -10.08 9.90 1.21
CA HIS A 44 -9.33 9.79 2.47
C HIS A 44 -8.15 10.77 2.56
N LEU A 45 -8.15 11.86 1.78
CA LEU A 45 -6.97 12.72 1.64
C LEU A 45 -6.46 13.22 2.99
N VAL A 46 -7.37 13.75 3.82
CA VAL A 46 -7.04 14.26 5.15
C VAL A 46 -6.48 13.15 6.04
N ASP A 47 -7.12 11.98 6.07
CA ASP A 47 -6.66 10.86 6.90
C ASP A 47 -5.28 10.35 6.48
N LEU A 48 -5.00 10.32 5.18
CA LEU A 48 -3.72 9.91 4.60
C LEU A 48 -2.61 10.93 4.93
N GLU A 49 -2.87 12.22 4.75
CA GLU A 49 -1.88 13.28 4.99
C GLU A 49 -1.62 13.53 6.48
N CYS A 50 -2.62 13.30 7.34
CA CYS A 50 -2.47 13.35 8.79
C CYS A 50 -1.94 12.04 9.40
N GLY A 51 -1.72 10.99 8.60
CA GLY A 51 -1.25 9.70 9.08
C GLY A 51 -2.25 8.93 9.95
N LEU A 52 -3.53 9.29 9.88
CA LEU A 52 -4.64 8.60 10.56
C LEU A 52 -5.02 7.30 9.85
N LEU A 53 -4.74 7.23 8.54
CA LEU A 53 -4.89 6.05 7.71
C LEU A 53 -3.54 5.69 7.09
N ASP A 54 -3.08 4.46 7.32
CA ASP A 54 -1.86 3.91 6.73
C ASP A 54 -2.21 2.73 5.80
N PRO A 55 -2.26 2.97 4.48
CA PRO A 55 -2.53 1.92 3.49
C PRO A 55 -1.42 0.87 3.39
N ALA A 56 -0.19 1.18 3.83
CA ALA A 56 0.93 0.24 3.80
C ALA A 56 0.92 -0.72 5.00
N ARG A 57 0.25 -0.36 6.10
CA ARG A 57 0.08 -1.25 7.27
C ARG A 57 -0.72 -2.53 6.98
N GLY A 58 -1.63 -2.49 6.01
CA GLY A 58 -2.44 -3.65 5.59
C GLY A 58 -1.75 -4.58 4.59
N ALA A 59 -0.66 -4.13 3.95
CA ALA A 59 0.11 -4.93 3.01
C ALA A 59 1.11 -5.81 3.77
N VAL A 60 0.60 -6.73 4.59
CA VAL A 60 1.45 -7.81 5.12
C VAL A 60 1.77 -8.71 3.93
N THR A 61 2.96 -8.55 3.36
CA THR A 61 3.57 -9.64 2.62
C THR A 61 3.71 -10.81 3.61
N PRO A 62 3.28 -12.04 3.29
CA PRO A 62 3.62 -13.20 4.13
C PRO A 62 5.11 -13.47 3.94
N GLY A 63 5.93 -12.72 4.66
CA GLY A 63 7.38 -12.75 4.59
C GLY A 63 7.94 -13.05 5.97
N VAL A 64 8.24 -14.34 6.20
CA VAL A 64 9.17 -14.89 7.19
C VAL A 64 9.11 -14.24 8.57
N ALA A 65 8.46 -14.94 9.51
CA ALA A 65 8.68 -14.71 10.94
C ALA A 65 10.19 -14.71 11.21
N ALA A 66 10.74 -13.55 11.60
CA ALA A 66 12.10 -13.48 12.08
C ALA A 66 12.22 -14.39 13.32
N PRO A 67 13.27 -15.25 13.43
CA PRO A 67 13.43 -16.07 14.60
C PRO A 67 13.65 -15.17 15.83
N LEU A 68 12.91 -15.44 16.90
CA LEU A 68 13.09 -14.78 18.20
C LEU A 68 14.54 -15.01 18.69
N PRO A 69 15.21 -13.99 19.25
CA PRO A 69 16.52 -14.20 19.87
C PRO A 69 16.35 -15.13 21.06
N ARG A 70 17.08 -16.24 21.03
CA ARG A 70 17.14 -17.20 22.13
C ARG A 70 17.87 -16.54 23.30
N ALA A 71 17.18 -16.36 24.41
CA ALA A 71 17.79 -15.90 25.66
C ALA A 71 18.89 -16.89 26.09
N ALA A 72 19.97 -16.33 26.63
CA ALA A 72 21.23 -17.00 26.99
C ALA A 72 21.07 -18.10 28.04
#